data_AF-A0A9E7ABX9-F1
#
_entry.id   AF-A0A9E7ABX9-F1
#
_cell.length_a   1.000
_cell.length_b   1.000
_cell.length_c   1.000
_cell.angle_alpha   90.00
_cell.angle_beta   90.00
_cell.angle_gamma   90.00
#
_symmetry.space_group_name_H-M   'P 1'
#
loop_
_entity.id
_entity.type
_entity.pdbx_description
1 polymer ?
#
loop_
_entity_poly.entity_id
_entity_poly.type
_entity_poly.pdbx_seq_one_letter_code
_entity_poly.pdbx_strand_id
1 'polypeptide(L)' 'MSRGKVAFLIGVVGFIVYTVVVVALGDFVVQQHWAIQMMYYVFCGIIWVIPAKRLIEWSARAPH' A
#
# COMPACT_ATOMS: atom_id res chain seq x y z
N MET A 1 23.51 2.31 -5.56
CA MET A 1 22.12 2.44 -6.05
C MET A 1 21.53 3.72 -5.48
N SER A 2 21.00 4.64 -6.31
CA SER A 2 20.39 5.88 -5.79
C SER A 2 19.28 5.52 -4.79
N ARG A 3 19.17 6.26 -3.68
CA ARG A 3 18.12 6.05 -2.66
C ARG A 3 16.71 6.08 -3.27
N GLY A 4 16.52 6.80 -4.39
CA GLY A 4 15.29 6.77 -5.18
C GLY A 4 14.97 5.40 -5.79
N LYS A 5 15.96 4.68 -6.33
CA LYS A 5 15.77 3.32 -6.87
C LYS A 5 15.45 2.31 -5.76
N VAL A 6 16.08 2.47 -4.59
CA VAL A 6 15.80 1.63 -3.41
C VAL A 6 14.39 1.90 -2.89
N ALA A 7 13.99 3.17 -2.77
CA ALA A 7 12.65 3.58 -2.39
C ALA A 7 11.59 3.02 -3.35
N PHE A 8 11.84 3.13 -4.66
CA PHE A 8 10.94 2.54 -5.66
C PHE A 8 10.78 1.03 -5.48
N LEU A 9 11.89 0.29 -5.33
CA LEU A 9 11.84 -1.16 -5.17
C LEU A 9 11.09 -1.56 -3.89
N ILE A 10 11.38 -0.92 -2.76
CA ILE A 10 10.67 -1.14 -1.49
C ILE A 10 9.18 -0.83 -1.66
N GLY A 11 8.85 0.27 -2.36
CA GLY A 11 7.47 0.71 -2.55
C GLY A 11 6.67 -0.27 -3.38
N VAL A 12 7.23 -0.74 -4.50
CA VAL A 12 6.59 -1.71 -5.38
C VAL A 12 6.43 -3.06 -4.70
N VAL A 13 7.51 -3.61 -4.12
CA VAL A 13 7.45 -4.91 -3.44
C VAL A 13 6.50 -4.85 -2.26
N GLY A 14 6.58 -3.79 -1.44
CA GLY A 14 5.68 -3.58 -0.31
C GLY A 14 4.23 -3.47 -0.76
N PHE A 15 3.93 -2.73 -1.83
CA PHE A 15 2.57 -2.55 -2.32
C PHE A 15 1.99 -3.83 -2.90
N ILE A 16 2.80 -4.64 -3.60
CA ILE A 16 2.38 -5.95 -4.09
C ILE A 16 2.02 -6.85 -2.91
N VAL A 17 2.90 -6.98 -1.93
CA VAL A 17 2.65 -7.79 -0.73
C VAL A 17 1.38 -7.32 -0.01
N TYR A 18 1.24 -6.01 0.17
CA TYR A 18 0.06 -5.40 0.77
C TYR A 18 -1.21 -5.75 0.02
N THR A 19 -1.22 -5.58 -1.31
CA THR A 19 -2.39 -5.86 -2.15
C THR A 19 -2.76 -7.33 -2.11
N VAL A 20 -1.79 -8.24 -2.15
CA VAL A 20 -2.03 -9.69 -2.00
C VAL A 20 -2.72 -9.99 -0.67
N VAL A 21 -2.25 -9.39 0.43
CA VAL A 21 -2.88 -9.56 1.75
C VAL A 21 -4.30 -8.99 1.76
N VAL A 22 -4.51 -7.79 1.23
CA VAL A 22 -5.83 -7.14 1.17
C VAL A 22 -6.82 -7.96 0.34
N VAL A 23 -6.39 -8.51 -0.80
CA VAL A 23 -7.21 -9.35 -1.67
C VAL A 23 -7.54 -10.67 -0.98
N ALA A 24 -6.55 -11.35 -0.40
CA ALA A 24 -6.78 -12.61 0.31
C ALA A 24 -7.72 -12.45 1.51
N LEU A 25 -7.63 -11.32 2.24
CA LEU A 25 -8.59 -10.99 3.28
C LEU A 25 -9.97 -10.59 2.71
N GLY A 26 -9.99 -10.01 1.50
CA GLY A 26 -11.20 -9.62 0.79
C GLY A 26 -12.12 -10.79 0.45
N ASP A 27 -11.60 -12.01 0.28
CA ASP A 27 -12.39 -13.22 0.04
C ASP A 27 -13.39 -13.50 1.19
N PHE A 28 -13.05 -13.10 2.42
CA PHE A 28 -13.95 -13.19 3.58
C PHE A 28 -14.97 -12.04 3.62
N VAL A 29 -14.63 -10.89 3.03
CA VAL A 29 -15.43 -9.66 3.04
C VAL A 29 -16.47 -9.66 1.92
N VAL A 30 -16.19 -10.27 0.77
CA VAL A 30 -17.10 -10.28 -0.40
C VAL A 30 -18.43 -11.01 -0.12
N GLN A 31 -18.45 -11.91 0.87
CA GLN A 31 -19.67 -12.60 1.33
C GLN A 31 -20.53 -11.74 2.28
N GLN A 32 -20.03 -10.57 2.68
CA GLN A 32 -20.72 -9.66 3.61
C GLN A 32 -21.58 -8.64 2.87
N HIS A 33 -22.37 -7.87 3.63
CA HIS A 33 -23.18 -6.78 3.11
C HIS A 33 -22.32 -5.77 2.31
N TRP A 34 -22.83 -5.27 1.19
CA TRP A 34 -22.12 -4.38 0.26
C TRP A 34 -21.49 -3.14 0.93
N ALA A 35 -22.15 -2.60 1.98
CA ALA A 35 -21.62 -1.46 2.73
C ALA A 35 -20.31 -1.80 3.46
N ILE A 36 -20.19 -3.02 3.99
CA ILE A 36 -18.96 -3.50 4.64
C ILE A 36 -17.85 -3.65 3.61
N GLN A 37 -18.18 -4.19 2.42
CA GLN A 37 -17.24 -4.29 1.31
C GLN A 37 -16.70 -2.91 0.91
N MET A 38 -17.61 -1.94 0.72
CA MET A 38 -17.25 -0.56 0.39
C MET A 38 -16.30 0.03 1.43
N MET A 39 -16.66 -0.06 2.72
CA MET A 39 -15.81 0.45 3.80
C MET A 39 -14.44 -0.22 3.78
N TYR A 40 -14.40 -1.54 3.71
CA TYR A 40 -13.16 -2.32 3.67
C TYR A 40 -12.23 -1.86 2.54
N TYR A 41 -12.72 -1.82 1.29
CA TYR A 41 -11.88 -1.47 0.15
C TYR A 41 -11.46 0.01 0.16
N VAL A 42 -12.32 0.92 0.62
CA VAL A 42 -11.97 2.34 0.77
C VAL A 42 -10.87 2.52 1.82
N PHE A 43 -11.00 1.89 2.99
CA PHE A 43 -10.00 1.99 4.04
C PHE A 43 -8.67 1.36 3.63
N CYS A 44 -8.69 0.13 3.08
CA CYS A 44 -7.48 -0.51 2.59
C CYS A 44 -6.81 0.30 1.46
N GLY A 45 -7.58 0.85 0.51
CA GLY A 45 -7.03 1.70 -0.54
C GLY A 45 -6.30 2.95 0.00
N ILE A 46 -6.81 3.55 1.08
CA ILE A 46 -6.25 4.77 1.67
C ILE A 46 -5.09 4.47 2.64
N ILE A 47 -5.14 3.38 3.40
CA ILE A 47 -4.12 3.04 4.41
C ILE A 47 -2.71 3.03 3.81
N TRP A 48 -2.56 2.59 2.56
CA TRP A 48 -1.26 2.53 1.89
C TRP A 48 -0.64 3.91 1.56
N VAL A 49 -1.42 4.98 1.60
CA VAL A 49 -0.91 6.35 1.38
C VAL A 49 0.17 6.71 2.42
N ILE A 50 0.04 6.22 3.66
CA ILE A 50 0.97 6.50 4.75
C ILE A 50 2.37 5.96 4.45
N PRO A 51 2.58 4.65 4.21
CA PRO A 51 3.90 4.12 3.90
C PRO A 51 4.45 4.69 2.58
N ALA A 52 3.60 4.88 1.55
CA ALA A 52 4.03 5.47 0.29
C ALA A 52 4.60 6.88 0.48
N LYS A 53 3.90 7.75 1.23
CA LYS A 53 4.37 9.10 1.58
C LYS A 53 5.71 9.07 2.30
N ARG A 54 5.86 8.23 3.33
CA ARG A 54 7.11 8.12 4.11
C ARG A 54 8.29 7.71 3.23
N LEU A 55 8.06 6.83 2.27
CA LEU A 55 9.09 6.33 1.36
C LEU A 55 9.52 7.38 0.34
N ILE A 56 8.57 8.14 -0.20
CA ILE A 56 8.84 9.29 -1.09
C ILE A 56 9.68 10.34 -0.36
N GLU A 57 9.26 10.76 0.83
CA GLU A 57 10.00 11.74 1.62
C GLU A 57 11.41 11.24 2.00
N TRP A 58 11.56 9.95 2.31
CA TRP A 58 12.87 9.36 2.58
C TRP A 58 13.79 9.42 1.36
N SER A 59 13.24 9.14 0.18
CA SER A 59 13.98 9.22 -1.08
C SER A 59 14.41 10.65 -1.43
N ALA A 60 13.57 11.65 -1.11
CA ALA A 60 13.84 13.06 -1.36
C ALA A 60 14.85 13.67 -0.38
N ARG A 61 14.96 13.13 0.84
CA ARG A 61 15.96 13.54 1.85
C ARG A 61 17.37 12.99 1.56
N ALA A 62 17.58 12.33 0.43
CA ALA A 62 18.91 11.89 0.01
C ALA A 62 19.73 13.11 -0.45
N PRO A 63 20.92 13.38 0.12
CA PRO A 63 21.81 14.38 -0.46
C PRO A 63 22.17 13.93 -1.89
N HIS A 64 21.97 14.84 -2.84
CA HIS A 64 22.28 14.67 -4.26
C HIS A 64 23.79 14.59 -4.49
#